data_AF-A0AA43XHP9-F1
#
_entry.id   AF-A0AA43XHP9-F1
#
_cell.length_a   1.000
_cell.length_b   1.000
_cell.length_c   1.000
_cell.angle_alpha   90.00
_cell.angle_beta   90.00
_cell.angle_gamma   90.00
#
_symmetry.space_group_name_H-M   'P 1'
#
loop_
_entity.id
_entity.type
_entity.pdbx_description
1 polymer ?
#
loop_
_entity_poly.entity_id
_entity_poly.type
_entity_poly.pdbx_seq_one_letter_code
_entity_poly.pdbx_strand_id
1 'polypeptide(L)'
;MMYIKDPMEIERKSFEIIESEWKQNPKSYEEAQIMKRIIHTTGDFEYGDLLRMGEDGIEKGLAALKPGFKIYSDTKMIQSGINKANLKVLQGKMYNATHDEDVAIQAKKEGRTRSMVGIEKAVKNEDIQIFVIGNAPTALFHLLDLLEERKQSPALIIGVPVGFVGAEESKEALMNSPHPYLAVKGRKGGSPVAAAMVNALMKIKVQEAAHGGE
;
A
#
# COMPACT_ATOMS: atom_id res chain seq x y z
N MET A 1 32.39 17.57 -9.70
CA MET A 1 31.75 16.31 -9.29
C MET A 1 31.09 15.69 -10.52
N MET A 2 31.56 14.52 -10.99
CA MET A 2 30.89 13.77 -12.06
C MET A 2 29.76 12.95 -11.43
N TYR A 3 28.52 13.23 -11.80
CA TYR A 3 27.35 12.42 -11.43
C TYR A 3 26.52 12.16 -12.68
N ILE A 4 25.84 11.02 -12.72
CA ILE A 4 24.96 10.64 -13.83
C ILE A 4 23.78 11.63 -13.86
N LYS A 5 23.44 12.15 -15.04
CA LYS A 5 22.35 13.14 -15.20
C LYS A 5 21.07 12.54 -15.77
N ASP A 6 21.15 11.36 -16.36
CA ASP A 6 20.00 10.67 -16.94
C ASP A 6 19.23 9.91 -15.85
N PRO A 7 17.97 10.30 -15.56
CA PRO A 7 17.14 9.64 -14.55
C PRO A 7 16.89 8.16 -14.81
N MET A 8 16.73 7.76 -16.08
CA MET A 8 16.48 6.36 -16.42
C MET A 8 17.71 5.51 -16.15
N GLU A 9 18.90 6.03 -16.49
CA GLU A 9 20.16 5.35 -16.22
C GLU A 9 20.45 5.26 -14.72
N ILE A 10 20.10 6.29 -13.93
CA ILE A 10 20.21 6.25 -12.47
C ILE A 10 19.31 5.15 -11.89
N GLU A 11 18.03 5.08 -12.30
CA GLU A 11 17.09 4.07 -11.80
C GLU A 11 17.54 2.66 -12.21
N ARG A 12 17.97 2.48 -13.47
CA ARG A 12 18.49 1.21 -13.98
C ARG A 12 19.69 0.72 -13.16
N LYS A 13 20.72 1.56 -12.97
CA LYS A 13 21.89 1.20 -12.17
C LYS A 13 21.54 0.94 -10.70
N SER A 14 20.58 1.69 -10.15
CA SER A 14 20.11 1.45 -8.78
C SER A 14 19.54 0.04 -8.65
N PHE A 15 18.72 -0.41 -9.61
CA PHE A 15 18.19 -1.78 -9.59
C PHE A 15 19.26 -2.85 -9.82
N GLU A 16 20.25 -2.61 -10.68
CA GLU A 16 21.38 -3.54 -10.84
C GLU A 16 22.16 -3.74 -9.54
N ILE A 17 22.43 -2.67 -8.81
CA ILE A 17 23.11 -2.74 -7.50
C ILE A 17 22.25 -3.53 -6.52
N ILE A 18 20.95 -3.20 -6.42
CA ILE A 18 20.01 -3.91 -5.55
C ILE A 18 20.01 -5.41 -5.84
N GLU A 19 19.97 -5.80 -7.12
CA GLU A 19 19.99 -7.20 -7.54
C GLU A 19 21.33 -7.89 -7.21
N SER A 20 22.45 -7.19 -7.32
CA SER A 20 23.77 -7.74 -7.00
C SER A 20 24.00 -7.96 -5.50
N GLU A 21 23.35 -7.16 -4.65
CA GLU A 21 23.44 -7.25 -3.19
C GLU A 21 22.27 -8.06 -2.58
N TRP A 22 21.31 -8.47 -3.42
CA TRP A 22 20.09 -9.17 -3.04
C TRP A 22 20.39 -10.54 -2.42
N LYS A 23 19.98 -10.74 -1.17
CA LYS A 23 20.14 -12.02 -0.46
C LYS A 23 18.83 -12.74 -0.18
N GLN A 24 17.70 -12.05 -0.37
CA GLN A 24 16.37 -12.58 -0.11
C GLN A 24 15.94 -13.56 -1.21
N ASN A 25 15.06 -14.50 -0.86
CA ASN A 25 14.53 -15.48 -1.79
C ASN A 25 13.01 -15.29 -1.98
N PRO A 26 12.58 -14.33 -2.83
CA PRO A 26 11.16 -14.10 -3.10
C PRO A 26 10.54 -15.34 -3.75
N LYS A 27 9.29 -15.66 -3.43
CA LYS A 27 8.62 -16.88 -3.91
C LYS A 27 8.02 -16.72 -5.31
N SER A 28 7.85 -15.49 -5.78
CA SER A 28 7.24 -15.15 -7.06
C SER A 28 7.88 -13.92 -7.69
N TYR A 29 7.59 -13.69 -8.97
CA TYR A 29 8.02 -12.48 -9.68
C TYR A 29 7.42 -11.23 -9.03
N GLU A 30 6.13 -11.28 -8.69
CA GLU A 30 5.38 -10.18 -8.08
C GLU A 30 5.96 -9.82 -6.71
N GLU A 31 6.26 -10.83 -5.88
CA GLU A 31 6.92 -10.64 -4.59
C GLU A 31 8.29 -9.97 -4.76
N ALA A 32 9.09 -10.43 -5.75
CA ALA A 32 10.37 -9.83 -6.06
C ALA A 32 10.22 -8.35 -6.48
N GLN A 33 9.24 -8.01 -7.32
CA GLN A 33 9.01 -6.62 -7.76
C GLN A 33 8.60 -5.70 -6.59
N ILE A 34 7.73 -6.18 -5.71
CA ILE A 34 7.30 -5.43 -4.52
C ILE A 34 8.50 -5.18 -3.60
N MET A 35 9.25 -6.22 -3.28
CA MET A 35 10.43 -6.13 -2.41
C MET A 35 11.48 -5.18 -3.02
N LYS A 36 11.76 -5.29 -4.33
CA LYS A 36 12.72 -4.42 -5.04
C LYS A 36 12.31 -2.96 -4.95
N ARG A 37 11.02 -2.69 -5.13
CA ARG A 37 10.52 -1.31 -5.07
C ARG A 37 10.62 -0.71 -3.68
N ILE A 38 10.41 -1.50 -2.63
CA ILE A 38 10.57 -1.05 -1.24
C ILE A 38 12.04 -0.75 -0.94
N ILE A 39 12.95 -1.67 -1.26
CA ILE A 39 14.40 -1.51 -1.04
C ILE A 39 14.92 -0.29 -1.81
N HIS A 40 14.54 -0.14 -3.09
CA HIS A 40 14.90 1.05 -3.87
C HIS A 40 14.42 2.36 -3.23
N THR A 41 13.22 2.36 -2.66
CA THR A 41 12.61 3.55 -2.04
C THR A 41 13.26 3.91 -0.71
N THR A 42 13.74 2.90 0.03
CA THR A 42 14.21 3.06 1.42
C THR A 42 15.73 3.02 1.56
N GLY A 43 16.44 2.45 0.58
CA GLY A 43 17.86 2.13 0.67
C GLY A 43 18.18 1.04 1.70
N ASP A 44 17.20 0.22 2.08
CA ASP A 44 17.29 -0.66 3.25
C ASP A 44 16.86 -2.10 2.91
N PHE A 45 17.83 -2.99 2.82
CA PHE A 45 17.62 -4.42 2.52
C PHE A 45 16.89 -5.19 3.61
N GLU A 46 16.88 -4.69 4.86
CA GLU A 46 16.20 -5.36 5.97
C GLU A 46 14.68 -5.45 5.73
N TYR A 47 14.11 -4.55 4.92
CA TYR A 47 12.72 -4.64 4.50
C TYR A 47 12.39 -5.96 3.79
N GLY A 48 13.35 -6.58 3.10
CA GLY A 48 13.15 -7.88 2.48
C GLY A 48 12.88 -8.99 3.51
N ASP A 49 13.53 -8.92 4.66
CA ASP A 49 13.37 -9.92 5.74
C ASP A 49 12.14 -9.64 6.61
N LEU A 50 11.69 -8.37 6.65
CA LEU A 50 10.52 -7.92 7.42
C LEU A 50 9.21 -8.01 6.64
N LEU A 51 9.26 -8.07 5.31
CA LEU A 51 8.08 -8.13 4.43
C LEU A 51 7.28 -9.41 4.71
N ARG A 52 5.97 -9.25 4.91
CA ARG A 52 5.02 -10.34 5.09
C ARG A 52 3.85 -10.15 4.15
N MET A 53 3.39 -11.25 3.58
CA MET A 53 2.31 -11.27 2.62
C MET A 53 1.35 -12.36 3.04
N GLY A 54 0.06 -12.04 3.07
CA GLY A 54 -0.98 -13.05 3.20
C GLY A 54 -0.98 -13.96 1.97
N GLU A 55 -1.45 -15.20 2.13
CA GLU A 55 -1.40 -16.27 1.11
C GLU A 55 -1.85 -15.78 -0.28
N ASP A 56 -2.97 -15.06 -0.34
CA ASP A 56 -3.54 -14.56 -1.60
C ASP A 56 -3.41 -13.03 -1.77
N GLY A 57 -2.60 -12.35 -0.94
CA GLY A 57 -2.57 -10.90 -0.84
C GLY A 57 -2.22 -10.20 -2.15
N ILE A 58 -1.15 -10.67 -2.82
CA ILE A 58 -0.74 -10.14 -4.12
C ILE A 58 -1.82 -10.42 -5.18
N GLU A 59 -2.27 -11.67 -5.29
CA GLU A 59 -3.21 -12.10 -6.33
C GLU A 59 -4.52 -11.30 -6.25
N LYS A 60 -5.14 -11.24 -5.08
CA LYS A 60 -6.38 -10.48 -4.87
C LYS A 60 -6.17 -8.98 -5.06
N GLY A 61 -5.01 -8.47 -4.64
CA GLY A 61 -4.61 -7.09 -4.89
C GLY A 61 -4.57 -6.75 -6.38
N LEU A 62 -3.87 -7.55 -7.19
CA LEU A 62 -3.77 -7.37 -8.64
C LEU A 62 -5.14 -7.55 -9.33
N ALA A 63 -5.94 -8.53 -8.88
CA ALA A 63 -7.28 -8.76 -9.40
C ALA A 63 -8.25 -7.59 -9.12
N ALA A 64 -8.03 -6.82 -8.05
CA ALA A 64 -8.82 -5.64 -7.70
C ALA A 64 -8.46 -4.38 -8.52
N LEU A 65 -7.30 -4.35 -9.18
CA LEU A 65 -6.87 -3.24 -10.05
C LEU A 65 -7.55 -3.29 -11.44
N LYS A 66 -8.89 -3.39 -11.46
CA LYS A 66 -9.72 -3.32 -12.68
C LYS A 66 -9.98 -1.87 -13.08
N PRO A 67 -10.22 -1.56 -14.38
CA PRO A 67 -10.52 -0.19 -14.80
C PRO A 67 -11.57 0.49 -13.93
N GLY A 68 -11.23 1.67 -13.38
CA GLY A 68 -12.11 2.42 -12.48
C GLY A 68 -11.95 2.13 -10.98
N PHE A 69 -11.02 1.26 -10.57
CA PHE A 69 -10.79 0.93 -9.15
C PHE A 69 -10.50 2.17 -8.28
N LYS A 70 -10.84 2.09 -6.99
CA LYS A 70 -10.43 3.07 -5.98
C LYS A 70 -9.56 2.43 -4.90
N ILE A 71 -8.48 3.13 -4.53
CA ILE A 71 -7.61 2.74 -3.40
C ILE A 71 -7.77 3.77 -2.30
N TYR A 72 -8.16 3.33 -1.10
CA TYR A 72 -8.14 4.19 0.08
C TYR A 72 -6.72 4.32 0.63
N SER A 73 -6.37 5.52 1.10
CA SER A 73 -5.12 5.78 1.81
C SER A 73 -5.40 6.57 3.09
N ASP A 74 -4.73 6.24 4.19
CA ASP A 74 -4.89 6.96 5.47
C ASP A 74 -4.31 8.38 5.43
N THR A 75 -3.32 8.64 4.56
CA THR A 75 -2.71 9.96 4.38
C THR A 75 -2.59 10.40 2.93
N LYS A 76 -2.62 11.72 2.71
CA LYS A 76 -2.29 12.34 1.41
C LYS A 76 -0.85 12.14 0.97
N MET A 77 0.07 11.88 1.91
CA MET A 77 1.48 11.63 1.58
C MET A 77 1.62 10.37 0.73
N ILE A 78 0.85 9.32 1.03
CA ILE A 78 0.78 8.12 0.20
C ILE A 78 0.34 8.49 -1.22
N GLN A 79 -0.74 9.27 -1.35
CA GLN A 79 -1.26 9.72 -2.65
C GLN A 79 -0.22 10.49 -3.47
N SER A 80 0.58 11.34 -2.81
CA SER A 80 1.63 12.10 -3.50
C SER A 80 2.77 11.23 -4.03
N GLY A 81 3.01 10.06 -3.42
CA GLY A 81 4.01 9.10 -3.84
C GLY A 81 3.55 8.15 -4.96
N ILE A 82 2.27 8.21 -5.38
CA ILE A 82 1.72 7.32 -6.41
C ILE A 82 2.15 7.77 -7.81
N ASN A 83 2.56 6.80 -8.64
CA ASN A 83 2.87 7.00 -10.03
C ASN A 83 1.59 7.34 -10.82
N LYS A 84 1.45 8.62 -11.17
CA LYS A 84 0.26 9.15 -11.88
C LYS A 84 0.09 8.59 -13.28
N ALA A 85 1.17 8.19 -13.95
CA ALA A 85 1.09 7.62 -15.30
C ALA A 85 0.44 6.23 -15.26
N ASN A 86 0.93 5.34 -14.38
CA ASN A 86 0.34 4.00 -14.22
C ASN A 86 -1.10 4.09 -13.70
N LEU A 87 -1.38 4.99 -12.74
CA LEU A 87 -2.73 5.20 -12.23
C LEU A 87 -3.69 5.64 -13.34
N LYS A 88 -3.24 6.53 -14.25
CA LYS A 88 -4.02 6.98 -15.40
C LYS A 88 -4.26 5.85 -16.41
N VAL A 89 -3.23 5.06 -16.75
CA VAL A 89 -3.35 3.91 -17.67
C VAL A 89 -4.39 2.92 -17.16
N LEU A 90 -4.38 2.63 -15.86
CA LEU A 90 -5.34 1.70 -15.24
C LEU A 90 -6.70 2.35 -14.92
N GLN A 91 -6.89 3.63 -15.24
CA GLN A 91 -8.11 4.40 -14.95
C GLN A 91 -8.49 4.38 -13.44
N GLY A 92 -7.50 4.23 -12.56
CA GLY A 92 -7.71 4.13 -11.11
C GLY A 92 -7.76 5.49 -10.42
N LYS A 93 -8.21 5.51 -9.16
CA LYS A 93 -8.24 6.71 -8.31
C LYS A 93 -7.73 6.42 -6.90
N MET A 94 -6.91 7.34 -6.38
CA MET A 94 -6.62 7.38 -4.94
C MET A 94 -7.72 8.12 -4.21
N TYR A 95 -8.16 7.58 -3.08
CA TYR A 95 -9.18 8.18 -2.22
C TYR A 95 -8.61 8.41 -0.82
N ASN A 96 -8.90 9.58 -0.25
CA ASN A 96 -8.61 9.91 1.14
C ASN A 96 -9.71 10.87 1.60
N ALA A 97 -10.51 10.41 2.55
CA ALA A 97 -11.74 11.09 2.95
C ALA A 97 -11.51 12.20 4.01
N THR A 98 -10.28 12.38 4.52
CA THR A 98 -10.02 13.25 5.70
C THR A 98 -10.31 14.73 5.48
N HIS A 99 -10.45 15.15 4.22
CA HIS A 99 -10.78 16.52 3.83
C HIS A 99 -12.16 16.66 3.20
N ASP A 100 -12.94 15.58 3.12
CA ASP A 100 -14.31 15.69 2.65
C ASP A 100 -15.13 16.49 3.66
N GLU A 101 -15.99 17.38 3.17
CA GLU A 101 -16.75 18.31 4.02
C GLU A 101 -17.71 17.57 4.96
N ASP A 102 -18.38 16.52 4.46
CA ASP A 102 -19.26 15.66 5.24
C ASP A 102 -18.51 14.93 6.36
N VAL A 103 -17.30 14.44 6.09
CA VAL A 103 -16.41 13.82 7.09
C VAL A 103 -16.02 14.82 8.17
N ALA A 104 -15.70 16.06 7.79
CA ALA A 104 -15.35 17.11 8.74
C ALA A 104 -16.53 17.48 9.65
N ILE A 105 -17.75 17.58 9.10
CA ILE A 105 -18.98 17.86 9.84
C ILE A 105 -19.29 16.72 10.81
N GLN A 106 -19.28 15.47 10.33
CA GLN A 106 -19.61 14.31 11.14
C GLN A 106 -18.59 14.10 12.27
N ALA A 107 -17.29 14.20 11.97
CA ALA A 107 -16.23 14.10 12.98
C ALA A 107 -16.41 15.12 14.11
N LYS A 108 -16.75 16.37 13.78
CA LYS A 108 -17.03 17.42 14.78
C LYS A 108 -18.29 17.11 15.60
N LYS A 109 -19.35 16.62 14.97
CA LYS A 109 -20.63 16.29 15.62
C LYS A 109 -20.48 15.14 16.63
N GLU A 110 -19.67 14.13 16.29
CA GLU A 110 -19.52 12.91 17.09
C GLU A 110 -18.31 12.94 18.05
N GLY A 111 -17.51 14.00 18.04
CA GLY A 111 -16.30 14.10 18.87
C GLY A 111 -15.20 13.10 18.47
N ARG A 112 -15.18 12.69 17.19
CA ARG A 112 -14.25 11.69 16.64
C ARG A 112 -13.25 12.35 15.70
N THR A 113 -12.16 11.66 15.38
CA THR A 113 -11.19 12.18 14.41
C THR A 113 -11.72 12.07 12.98
N ARG A 114 -11.31 12.98 12.09
CA ARG A 114 -11.63 12.90 10.65
C ARG A 114 -11.10 11.62 10.01
N SER A 115 -9.98 11.09 10.50
CA SER A 115 -9.43 9.82 10.03
C SER A 115 -10.36 8.65 10.33
N MET A 116 -10.90 8.56 11.56
CA MET A 116 -11.86 7.51 11.93
C MET A 116 -13.11 7.55 11.04
N VAL A 117 -13.77 8.71 10.97
CA VAL A 117 -14.97 8.88 10.11
C VAL A 117 -14.64 8.66 8.64
N GLY A 118 -13.45 9.06 8.19
CA GLY A 118 -13.00 8.86 6.82
C GLY A 118 -12.79 7.39 6.45
N ILE A 119 -12.30 6.56 7.37
CA ILE A 119 -12.17 5.11 7.18
C ILE A 119 -13.56 4.48 7.10
N GLU A 120 -14.48 4.85 8.00
CA GLU A 120 -15.86 4.35 7.95
C GLU A 120 -16.56 4.66 6.63
N LYS A 121 -16.38 5.89 6.12
CA LYS A 121 -16.88 6.29 4.81
C LYS A 121 -16.27 5.44 3.69
N ALA A 122 -14.98 5.14 3.78
CA ALA A 122 -14.28 4.32 2.80
C ALA A 122 -14.73 2.86 2.82
N VAL A 123 -14.92 2.25 3.99
CA VAL A 123 -15.38 0.86 4.15
C VAL A 123 -16.80 0.67 3.58
N LYS A 124 -17.65 1.71 3.63
CA LYS A 124 -18.99 1.67 3.02
C LYS A 124 -18.99 1.82 1.49
N ASN A 125 -17.85 2.14 0.88
CA ASN A 125 -17.74 2.38 -0.55
C ASN A 125 -17.26 1.12 -1.27
N GLU A 126 -18.16 0.45 -1.99
CA GLU A 126 -17.89 -0.82 -2.66
C GLU A 126 -16.82 -0.73 -3.76
N ASP A 127 -16.60 0.46 -4.33
CA ASP A 127 -15.52 0.69 -5.31
C ASP A 127 -14.12 0.64 -4.67
N ILE A 128 -14.04 0.73 -3.33
CA ILE A 128 -12.80 0.67 -2.56
C ILE A 128 -12.59 -0.75 -2.07
N GLN A 129 -11.77 -1.48 -2.81
CA GLN A 129 -11.40 -2.86 -2.48
C GLN A 129 -9.98 -2.98 -1.92
N ILE A 130 -9.18 -1.90 -1.99
CA ILE A 130 -7.81 -1.86 -1.47
C ILE A 130 -7.68 -0.73 -0.46
N PHE A 131 -7.19 -1.07 0.73
CA PHE A 131 -6.95 -0.13 1.83
C PHE A 131 -5.46 -0.03 2.11
N VAL A 132 -4.92 1.18 2.18
CA VAL A 132 -3.49 1.44 2.36
C VAL A 132 -3.28 2.29 3.61
N ILE A 133 -2.73 1.68 4.65
CA ILE A 133 -2.44 2.34 5.93
C ILE A 133 -0.93 2.42 6.10
N GLY A 134 -0.37 3.61 5.88
CA GLY A 134 1.08 3.83 5.91
C GLY A 134 1.58 4.64 7.10
N ASN A 135 0.69 5.30 7.85
CA ASN A 135 1.11 6.24 8.90
C ASN A 135 0.52 5.93 10.27
N ALA A 136 -0.79 5.72 10.38
CA ALA A 136 -1.45 5.65 11.67
C ALA A 136 -1.75 4.20 12.11
N PRO A 137 -1.09 3.67 13.17
CA PRO A 137 -1.43 2.35 13.69
C PRO A 137 -2.89 2.23 14.14
N THR A 138 -3.42 3.29 14.74
CA THR A 138 -4.83 3.37 15.16
C THR A 138 -5.81 3.31 13.98
N ALA A 139 -5.40 3.79 12.80
CA ALA A 139 -6.20 3.63 11.58
C ALA A 139 -6.27 2.17 11.13
N LEU A 140 -5.18 1.42 11.29
CA LEU A 140 -5.16 0.00 10.94
C LEU A 140 -6.03 -0.82 11.91
N PHE A 141 -5.90 -0.61 13.21
CA PHE A 141 -6.79 -1.24 14.20
C PHE A 141 -8.26 -0.93 13.90
N HIS A 142 -8.59 0.35 13.73
CA HIS A 142 -9.97 0.76 13.47
C HIS A 142 -10.53 0.19 12.16
N LEU A 143 -9.71 0.07 11.11
CA LEU A 143 -10.11 -0.58 9.88
C LEU A 143 -10.46 -2.06 10.12
N LEU A 144 -9.63 -2.79 10.88
CA LEU A 144 -9.88 -4.20 11.19
C LEU A 144 -11.18 -4.37 12.00
N ASP A 145 -11.39 -3.55 13.03
CA ASP A 145 -12.63 -3.56 13.82
C ASP A 145 -13.87 -3.37 12.92
N LEU A 146 -13.83 -2.38 12.02
CA LEU A 146 -14.94 -2.08 11.11
C LEU A 146 -15.22 -3.22 10.11
N LEU A 147 -14.17 -3.88 9.62
CA LEU A 147 -14.32 -5.00 8.69
C LEU A 147 -14.92 -6.22 9.38
N GLU A 148 -14.50 -6.50 10.61
CA GLU A 148 -15.06 -7.56 11.44
C GLU A 148 -16.54 -7.30 11.76
N GLU A 149 -16.87 -6.10 12.27
CA GLU A 149 -18.25 -5.70 12.59
C GLU A 149 -19.19 -5.83 11.38
N ARG A 150 -18.69 -5.48 10.20
CA ARG A 150 -19.47 -5.50 8.95
C ARG A 150 -19.46 -6.85 8.24
N LYS A 151 -18.66 -7.81 8.71
CA LYS A 151 -18.39 -9.09 8.02
C LYS A 151 -17.97 -8.87 6.56
N GLN A 152 -17.15 -7.85 6.33
CA GLN A 152 -16.64 -7.48 5.01
C GLN A 152 -15.18 -7.89 4.89
N SER A 153 -14.77 -8.32 3.71
CA SER A 153 -13.34 -8.54 3.40
C SER A 153 -12.96 -7.70 2.19
N PRO A 154 -11.96 -6.80 2.31
CA PRO A 154 -11.40 -6.12 1.16
C PRO A 154 -10.59 -7.12 0.32
N ALA A 155 -10.26 -6.73 -0.91
CA ALA A 155 -9.36 -7.50 -1.76
C ALA A 155 -7.91 -7.45 -1.25
N LEU A 156 -7.48 -6.33 -0.67
CA LEU A 156 -6.14 -6.21 -0.09
C LEU A 156 -6.06 -5.10 0.96
N ILE A 157 -5.35 -5.37 2.07
CA ILE A 157 -4.90 -4.36 3.03
C ILE A 157 -3.38 -4.24 2.96
N ILE A 158 -2.88 -3.05 2.63
CA ILE A 158 -1.46 -2.71 2.79
C ILE A 158 -1.28 -2.03 4.14
N GLY A 159 -0.88 -2.81 5.15
CA GLY A 159 -0.70 -2.37 6.53
C GLY A 159 0.77 -2.18 6.87
N VAL A 160 1.28 -0.98 6.65
CA VAL A 160 2.67 -0.60 6.95
C VAL A 160 2.78 0.68 7.77
N PRO A 161 1.95 0.91 8.82
CA PRO A 161 2.15 2.06 9.69
C PRO A 161 3.55 2.01 10.32
N VAL A 162 4.22 3.16 10.33
CA VAL A 162 5.48 3.37 11.04
C VAL A 162 5.19 3.90 12.44
N GLY A 163 5.98 3.50 13.43
CA GLY A 163 5.87 4.09 14.75
C GLY A 163 6.49 3.24 15.84
N PHE A 164 6.59 3.85 17.03
CA PHE A 164 7.12 3.18 18.23
C PHE A 164 6.02 2.71 19.18
N VAL A 165 4.77 3.11 18.93
CA VAL A 165 3.61 2.77 19.77
C VAL A 165 2.50 2.25 18.85
N GLY A 166 2.06 1.01 19.08
CA GLY A 166 0.94 0.38 18.38
C GLY A 166 1.24 -0.07 16.95
N ALA A 167 2.37 0.36 16.34
CA ALA A 167 2.69 0.04 14.95
C ALA A 167 2.90 -1.46 14.75
N GLU A 168 3.73 -2.09 15.59
CA GLU A 168 4.00 -3.52 15.52
C GLU A 168 2.73 -4.32 15.81
N GLU A 169 2.04 -3.97 16.88
CA GLU A 169 0.82 -4.63 17.35
C GLU A 169 -0.32 -4.54 16.31
N SER A 170 -0.49 -3.39 15.65
CA SER A 170 -1.51 -3.21 14.61
C SER A 170 -1.23 -4.07 13.37
N LYS A 171 0.04 -4.26 13.03
CA LYS A 171 0.45 -5.10 11.90
C LYS A 171 0.39 -6.58 12.25
N GLU A 172 0.66 -6.95 13.50
CA GLU A 172 0.42 -8.30 14.00
C GLU A 172 -1.07 -8.64 14.00
N ALA A 173 -1.93 -7.72 14.42
CA ALA A 173 -3.39 -7.89 14.32
C ALA A 173 -3.82 -8.13 12.86
N LEU A 174 -3.29 -7.35 11.90
CA LEU A 174 -3.54 -7.58 10.48
C LEU A 174 -3.04 -8.95 10.02
N MET A 175 -1.82 -9.35 10.38
CA MET A 175 -1.23 -10.63 9.98
C MET A 175 -1.97 -11.84 10.54
N ASN A 176 -2.64 -11.69 11.69
CA ASN A 176 -3.45 -12.72 12.32
C ASN A 176 -4.94 -12.65 11.90
N SER A 177 -5.33 -11.65 11.10
CA SER A 177 -6.69 -11.51 10.58
C SER A 177 -6.91 -12.41 9.35
N PRO A 178 -8.17 -12.69 8.97
CA PRO A 178 -8.47 -13.47 7.76
C PRO A 178 -8.32 -12.67 6.46
N HIS A 179 -7.94 -11.38 6.52
CA HIS A 179 -7.91 -10.51 5.36
C HIS A 179 -6.64 -10.68 4.53
N PRO A 180 -6.70 -10.56 3.19
CA PRO A 180 -5.50 -10.53 2.36
C PRO A 180 -4.67 -9.29 2.67
N TYR A 181 -3.35 -9.44 2.84
CA TYR A 181 -2.50 -8.33 3.26
C TYR A 181 -1.11 -8.29 2.62
N LEU A 182 -0.52 -7.09 2.64
CA LEU A 182 0.92 -6.82 2.56
C LEU A 182 1.31 -6.00 3.80
N ALA A 183 2.33 -6.43 4.53
CA ALA A 183 2.78 -5.80 5.77
C ALA A 183 4.30 -5.85 5.92
N VAL A 184 4.83 -5.05 6.85
CA VAL A 184 6.25 -5.07 7.25
C VAL A 184 6.30 -5.26 8.76
N LYS A 185 6.97 -6.29 9.28
CA LYS A 185 7.05 -6.54 10.73
C LYS A 185 7.76 -5.42 11.51
N GLY A 186 7.55 -5.40 12.83
CA GLY A 186 8.23 -4.48 13.74
C GLY A 186 7.74 -3.03 13.63
N ARG A 187 8.65 -2.06 13.77
CA ARG A 187 8.33 -0.62 13.80
C ARG A 187 8.47 0.09 12.47
N LYS A 188 9.15 -0.52 11.50
CA LYS A 188 9.40 0.03 10.16
C LYS A 188 8.12 0.07 9.33
N GLY A 189 8.09 0.97 8.34
CA GLY A 189 6.91 1.23 7.52
C GLY A 189 6.94 2.64 6.97
N GLY A 190 5.77 3.26 6.83
CA GLY A 190 5.64 4.66 6.44
C GLY A 190 4.97 4.83 5.09
N SER A 191 4.53 6.06 4.83
CA SER A 191 3.95 6.47 3.54
C SER A 191 4.82 6.13 2.32
N PRO A 192 6.17 6.26 2.35
CA PRO A 192 7.01 5.87 1.21
C PRO A 192 6.94 4.37 0.91
N VAL A 193 6.96 3.52 1.94
CA VAL A 193 6.86 2.06 1.81
C VAL A 193 5.48 1.67 1.27
N ALA A 194 4.43 2.26 1.82
CA ALA A 194 3.06 2.07 1.35
C ALA A 194 2.90 2.43 -0.14
N ALA A 195 3.40 3.61 -0.54
CA ALA A 195 3.38 4.05 -1.93
C ALA A 195 4.23 3.15 -2.84
N ALA A 196 5.38 2.67 -2.37
CA ALA A 196 6.22 1.74 -3.11
C ALA A 196 5.48 0.42 -3.42
N MET A 197 4.78 -0.15 -2.46
CA MET A 197 3.97 -1.36 -2.64
C MET A 197 2.84 -1.14 -3.66
N VAL A 198 2.08 -0.05 -3.53
CA VAL A 198 1.01 0.29 -4.50
C VAL A 198 1.58 0.48 -5.90
N ASN A 199 2.69 1.20 -6.02
CA ASN A 199 3.35 1.43 -7.31
C ASN A 199 3.87 0.15 -7.95
N ALA A 200 4.38 -0.80 -7.16
CA ALA A 200 4.81 -2.10 -7.65
C ALA A 200 3.62 -2.89 -8.22
N LEU A 201 2.51 -2.99 -7.47
CA LEU A 201 1.28 -3.65 -7.94
C LEU A 201 0.74 -3.03 -9.24
N MET A 202 0.66 -1.70 -9.30
CA MET A 202 0.22 -1.02 -10.52
C MET A 202 1.17 -1.25 -11.69
N LYS A 203 2.50 -1.27 -11.45
CA LYS A 203 3.49 -1.53 -12.51
C LYS A 203 3.34 -2.93 -13.08
N ILE A 204 3.19 -3.94 -12.22
CA ILE A 204 2.90 -5.32 -12.63
C ILE A 204 1.63 -5.36 -13.49
N LYS A 205 0.54 -4.74 -13.02
CA LYS A 205 -0.73 -4.71 -13.75
C LYS A 205 -0.66 -4.04 -15.12
N VAL A 206 0.09 -2.94 -15.23
CA VAL A 206 0.34 -2.27 -16.52
C VAL A 206 1.15 -3.16 -17.46
N GLN A 207 2.14 -3.90 -16.94
CA GLN A 207 2.92 -4.83 -17.75
C GLN A 207 2.06 -6.00 -18.25
N GLU A 208 1.21 -6.60 -17.41
CA GLU A 208 0.25 -7.64 -17.84
C GLU A 208 -0.64 -7.16 -18.98
N ALA A 209 -1.19 -5.95 -18.87
CA ALA A 209 -2.07 -5.37 -19.90
C ALA A 209 -1.34 -5.12 -21.23
N ALA A 210 -0.04 -4.86 -21.20
CA ALA A 210 0.77 -4.67 -22.40
C ALA A 210 1.13 -5.99 -23.11
N HIS A 211 1.27 -7.09 -22.37
CA HIS A 211 1.64 -8.41 -22.92
C HIS A 211 0.42 -9.31 -23.23
N GLY A 212 -0.74 -9.04 -22.62
CA GLY A 212 -1.98 -9.78 -22.90
C GLY A 212 -2.77 -9.29 -24.11
N GLY A 213 -2.20 -8.38 -24.90
CA GLY A 213 -2.78 -7.85 -26.14
C GLY A 213 -2.20 -8.44 -27.42
N GLU A 214 -1.38 -9.49 -27.32
CA GLU A 214 -0.87 -10.29 -28.46
C GLU A 214 -1.75 -11.52 -28.73
#